data_AF-A0A6G7IX51-F1
#
_entry.id   AF-A0A6G7IX51-F1
#
_cell.length_a   1.000
_cell.length_b   1.000
_cell.length_c   1.000
_cell.angle_alpha   90.00
_cell.angle_beta   90.00
_cell.angle_gamma   90.00
#
_symmetry.space_group_name_H-M   'P 1'
#
loop_
_entity.id
_entity.type
_entity.pdbx_description
1 polymer ?
#
loop_
_entity_poly.entity_id
_entity_poly.type
_entity_poly.pdbx_seq_one_letter_code
_entity_poly.pdbx_strand_id
1 'polypeptide(L)'
;MLSFGKKKKSEIDLEQHELLENAHKRIKQKKRLFSHFVIFLIGSIFLILANKVLKYGETYDWSIWIVLAWTLFLVLHVFNVFVTHKFMGQNWERQQRERLVNLQKKRIGEIQKEIETDFPLSKINKKKDQ
;
A
#
# COMPACT_ATOMS: atom_id res chain seq x y z
N MET A 1 -33.67 -8.95 36.83
CA MET A 1 -32.42 -9.65 36.46
C MET A 1 -32.16 -9.34 34.98
N LEU A 2 -31.40 -8.28 34.70
CA LEU A 2 -31.16 -7.83 33.32
C LEU A 2 -29.98 -8.61 32.72
N SER A 3 -30.29 -9.59 31.89
CA SER A 3 -29.30 -10.34 31.12
C SER A 3 -28.77 -9.48 29.97
N PHE A 4 -27.56 -8.93 30.13
CA PHE A 4 -26.83 -8.32 29.03
C PHE A 4 -26.29 -9.43 28.12
N GLY A 5 -27.01 -9.67 27.02
CA GLY A 5 -26.56 -10.57 25.95
C GLY A 5 -25.18 -10.14 25.43
N LYS A 6 -24.22 -11.08 25.45
CA LYS A 6 -22.87 -10.90 24.89
C LYS A 6 -23.00 -10.64 23.37
N LYS A 7 -22.97 -9.38 22.95
CA LYS A 7 -22.91 -9.02 21.52
C LYS A 7 -21.51 -9.28 20.97
N LYS A 8 -21.43 -9.69 19.70
CA LYS A 8 -20.24 -9.86 18.82
C LYS A 8 -19.32 -8.61 18.83
N LYS A 9 -18.59 -8.38 19.93
CA LYS A 9 -17.82 -7.16 20.15
C LYS A 9 -16.45 -7.15 19.47
N SER A 10 -15.99 -8.27 18.90
CA SER A 10 -14.59 -8.39 18.43
C SER A 10 -14.38 -8.14 16.94
N GLU A 11 -15.29 -8.60 16.07
CA GLU A 11 -15.08 -8.58 14.61
C GLU A 11 -15.34 -7.19 14.00
N ILE A 12 -16.46 -6.56 14.37
CA ILE A 12 -16.83 -5.20 13.91
C ILE A 12 -15.84 -4.15 14.43
N ASP A 13 -15.35 -4.32 15.66
CA ASP A 13 -14.41 -3.40 16.28
C ASP A 13 -13.03 -3.43 15.59
N LEU A 14 -12.53 -4.62 15.25
CA LEU A 14 -11.28 -4.80 14.50
C LEU A 14 -11.34 -4.17 13.10
N GLU A 15 -12.46 -4.36 12.39
CA GLU A 15 -12.65 -3.78 11.06
C GLU A 15 -12.68 -2.25 11.12
N GLN A 16 -13.39 -1.67 12.09
CA GLN A 16 -13.41 -0.22 12.30
C GLN A 16 -12.03 0.34 12.67
N HIS A 17 -11.28 -0.37 13.53
CA HIS A 17 -9.92 -0.01 13.86
C HIS A 17 -9.00 0.01 12.63
N GLU A 18 -9.09 -1.00 11.76
CA GLU A 18 -8.29 -1.08 10.54
C GLU A 18 -8.64 0.05 9.54
N LEU A 19 -9.93 0.36 9.37
CA LEU A 19 -10.38 1.48 8.53
C LEU A 19 -9.85 2.82 9.02
N LEU A 20 -9.88 3.06 10.33
CA LEU A 20 -9.35 4.28 10.95
C LEU A 20 -7.83 4.38 10.80
N GLU A 21 -7.09 3.30 11.02
CA GLU A 21 -5.63 3.30 10.87
C GLU A 21 -5.23 3.60 9.42
N ASN A 22 -5.94 3.01 8.46
CA ASN A 22 -5.71 3.27 7.03
C ASN A 22 -6.02 4.72 6.66
N ALA A 23 -7.11 5.29 7.18
CA ALA A 23 -7.44 6.70 6.99
C ALA A 23 -6.35 7.63 7.56
N HIS A 24 -5.87 7.34 8.77
CA HIS A 24 -4.78 8.09 9.40
C HIS A 24 -3.48 8.01 8.60
N LYS A 25 -3.09 6.82 8.11
CA LYS A 25 -1.92 6.65 7.23
C LYS A 25 -2.02 7.51 5.98
N ARG A 26 -3.19 7.51 5.32
CA ARG A 26 -3.45 8.33 4.12
C ARG A 26 -3.33 9.83 4.40
N ILE A 27 -3.88 10.30 5.53
CA ILE A 27 -3.80 11.70 5.93
C ILE A 27 -2.34 12.09 6.21
N LYS A 28 -1.59 11.26 6.94
CA LYS A 28 -0.17 11.50 7.25
C LYS A 28 0.69 11.59 5.99
N GLN A 29 0.45 10.73 4.99
CA GLN A 29 1.15 10.77 3.70
C GLN A 29 0.89 12.06 2.93
N LYS A 30 -0.37 12.50 2.84
CA LYS A 30 -0.74 13.77 2.19
C LYS A 30 -0.11 14.97 2.92
N LYS A 31 -0.13 14.97 4.25
CA LYS A 31 0.50 16.01 5.06
C LYS A 31 2.01 16.07 4.84
N ARG A 32 2.69 14.91 4.77
CA ARG A 32 4.13 14.84 4.49
C ARG A 32 4.47 15.41 3.12
N LEU A 33 3.68 15.07 2.10
CA LEU A 33 3.84 15.62 0.75
C LEU A 33 3.74 17.15 0.75
N PHE A 34 2.73 17.69 1.44
CA PHE A 34 2.55 19.14 1.55
C PHE A 34 3.71 19.82 2.29
N SER A 35 4.22 19.24 3.38
CA SER A 35 5.42 19.76 4.06
C SER A 35 6.64 19.80 3.14
N HIS A 36 6.87 18.76 2.33
CA HIS A 36 7.98 18.76 1.37
C HIS A 36 7.80 19.83 0.28
N PHE A 37 6.57 20.02 -0.20
CA PHE A 37 6.24 21.07 -1.15
C PHE A 37 6.49 22.48 -0.58
N VAL A 38 6.12 22.75 0.67
CA VAL A 38 6.39 24.04 1.33
C VAL A 38 7.90 24.29 1.46
N ILE A 39 8.67 23.29 1.91
CA ILE A 39 10.14 23.40 2.01
C ILE A 39 10.76 23.65 0.63
N PHE A 40 10.27 22.97 -0.41
CA PHE A 40 10.70 23.17 -1.79
C PHE A 40 10.44 24.60 -2.28
N LEU A 41 9.27 25.18 -1.98
CA LEU A 41 8.97 26.56 -2.37
C LEU A 41 9.91 27.55 -1.70
N ILE A 42 10.10 27.43 -0.38
CA ILE A 42 11.01 28.29 0.39
C ILE A 42 12.45 28.15 -0.14
N GLY A 43 12.92 26.92 -0.35
CA GLY A 43 14.26 26.64 -0.89
C GLY A 43 14.44 27.20 -2.31
N SER A 44 13.45 27.07 -3.17
CA SER A 44 13.49 27.60 -4.54
C SER A 44 13.56 29.12 -4.56
N ILE A 45 12.76 29.79 -3.73
CA ILE A 45 12.80 31.25 -3.58
C ILE A 45 14.18 31.69 -3.07
N PHE A 46 14.71 31.00 -2.05
CA PHE A 46 16.04 31.29 -1.50
C PHE A 46 17.15 31.14 -2.55
N LEU A 47 17.14 30.08 -3.37
CA LEU A 47 18.11 29.85 -4.43
C LEU A 47 18.06 30.93 -5.52
N ILE A 48 16.87 31.34 -5.94
CA ILE A 48 16.69 32.41 -6.94
C ILE A 48 17.21 33.74 -6.39
N LEU A 49 16.89 34.06 -5.12
CA LEU A 49 17.39 35.26 -4.46
C LEU A 49 18.92 35.24 -4.30
N ALA A 50 19.50 34.11 -3.92
CA ALA A 50 20.95 33.98 -3.79
C ALA A 50 21.69 34.19 -5.11
N ASN A 51 21.16 33.68 -6.23
CA ASN A 51 21.77 33.89 -7.53
C ASN A 51 21.56 35.34 -8.03
N LYS A 52 20.32 35.88 -8.00
CA LYS A 52 20.02 37.20 -8.57
C LYS A 52 20.40 38.39 -7.70
N VAL A 53 20.24 38.29 -6.37
CA VAL A 53 20.46 39.41 -5.44
C VAL A 53 21.90 39.42 -4.92
N LEU A 54 22.43 38.25 -4.55
CA LEU A 54 23.80 38.14 -4.05
C LEU A 54 24.84 37.96 -5.17
N LYS A 55 24.41 37.92 -6.44
CA LYS A 55 25.25 37.71 -7.63
C LYS A 55 26.18 36.50 -7.52
N TYR A 56 25.76 35.50 -6.75
CA TYR A 56 26.57 34.31 -6.52
C TYR A 56 26.59 33.48 -7.80
N GLY A 57 27.75 33.33 -8.43
CA GLY A 57 27.89 32.65 -9.73
C GLY A 57 27.40 33.47 -10.93
N GLU A 58 27.73 34.76 -10.96
CA GLU A 58 27.27 35.80 -11.91
C GLU A 58 27.41 35.46 -13.41
N THR A 59 28.28 34.51 -13.77
CA THR A 59 28.50 34.10 -15.16
C THR A 59 27.52 33.01 -15.65
N TYR A 60 26.77 32.36 -14.76
CA TYR A 60 25.88 31.26 -15.13
C TYR A 60 24.67 31.11 -14.18
N ASP A 61 23.47 30.93 -14.74
CA ASP A 61 22.23 30.73 -13.99
C ASP A 61 22.10 29.32 -13.38
N TRP A 62 23.09 28.90 -12.58
CA TRP A 62 23.11 27.59 -11.92
C TRP A 62 21.88 27.32 -11.05
N SER A 63 21.28 28.39 -10.50
CA SER A 63 20.06 28.29 -9.68
C SER A 63 18.89 27.69 -10.46
N ILE A 64 18.77 27.98 -11.77
CA ILE A 64 17.71 27.45 -12.63
C ILE A 64 17.85 25.94 -12.77
N TRP A 65 19.07 25.44 -12.97
CA TRP A 65 19.34 24.01 -13.11
C TRP A 65 19.06 23.24 -11.81
N ILE A 66 19.41 23.82 -10.66
CA ILE A 66 19.09 23.22 -9.36
C ILE A 66 17.58 23.19 -9.14
N VAL A 67 16.88 24.31 -9.38
CA VAL A 67 15.42 24.38 -9.23
C VAL A 67 14.75 23.39 -10.19
N LEU A 68 15.25 23.23 -11.41
CA LEU A 68 14.73 22.28 -12.40
C LEU A 68 14.89 20.82 -11.93
N ALA A 69 16.10 20.44 -11.48
CA ALA A 69 16.35 19.10 -10.94
C ALA A 69 15.49 18.81 -9.70
N TRP A 70 15.36 19.79 -8.81
CA TRP A 70 14.57 19.67 -7.59
C TRP A 70 13.05 19.61 -7.89
N THR A 71 12.60 20.35 -8.91
CA THR A 71 11.22 20.28 -9.42
C THR A 71 10.91 18.88 -9.95
N LEU A 72 11.83 18.29 -10.72
CA LEU A 72 11.66 16.93 -11.24
C LEU A 72 11.52 15.91 -10.09
N PHE A 73 12.34 16.03 -9.04
CA PHE A 73 12.21 15.19 -7.85
C PHE A 73 10.85 15.38 -7.15
N LEU A 74 10.36 16.62 -7.04
CA LEU A 74 9.05 16.91 -6.47
C LEU A 74 7.92 16.27 -7.30
N VAL A 75 7.97 16.38 -8.63
CA VAL A 75 6.99 15.75 -9.53
C VAL A 75 6.96 14.24 -9.34
N LEU A 76 8.12 13.58 -9.30
CA LEU A 76 8.21 12.14 -9.03
C LEU A 76 7.64 11.78 -7.64
N HIS A 77 7.90 12.61 -6.62
CA HIS A 77 7.37 12.39 -5.28
C HIS A 77 5.84 12.52 -5.22
N VAL A 78 5.28 13.55 -5.88
CA VAL A 78 3.84 13.75 -6.02
C VAL A 78 3.21 12.56 -6.75
N PHE A 79 3.78 12.13 -7.89
CA PHE A 79 3.29 11.00 -8.65
C PHE A 79 3.29 9.71 -7.82
N ASN A 80 4.34 9.44 -7.05
CA ASN A 80 4.41 8.26 -6.18
C ASN A 80 3.30 8.27 -5.10
N VAL A 81 3.07 9.42 -4.45
CA VAL A 81 2.05 9.53 -3.39
C VAL A 81 0.63 9.49 -3.95
N PHE A 82 0.35 10.11 -5.10
CA PHE A 82 -1.00 10.17 -5.67
C PHE A 82 -1.36 9.01 -6.59
N VAL A 83 -0.42 8.52 -7.39
CA VAL A 83 -0.65 7.46 -8.39
C VAL A 83 -0.23 6.11 -7.84
N THR A 84 1.06 5.92 -7.51
CA THR A 84 1.56 4.61 -7.07
C THR A 84 0.84 4.11 -5.83
N HIS A 85 0.65 4.93 -4.80
CA HIS A 85 -0.07 4.51 -3.60
C HIS A 85 -1.59 4.38 -3.80
N LYS A 86 -2.18 5.00 -4.83
CA LYS A 86 -3.60 4.79 -5.17
C LYS A 86 -3.81 3.50 -5.95
N PHE A 87 -2.89 3.18 -6.86
CA PHE A 87 -2.96 1.99 -7.71
C PHE A 87 -2.44 0.72 -7.01
N MET A 88 -1.33 0.82 -6.30
CA MET A 88 -0.58 -0.29 -5.68
C MET A 88 -0.51 -0.13 -4.15
N GLY A 89 -1.57 0.41 -3.56
CA GLY A 89 -1.68 0.55 -2.10
C GLY A 89 -2.11 -0.75 -1.42
N GLN A 90 -2.24 -0.70 -0.10
CA GLN A 90 -2.63 -1.82 0.77
C GLN A 90 -3.92 -2.55 0.33
N ASN A 91 -4.86 -1.84 -0.30
CA ASN A 91 -6.08 -2.44 -0.84
C ASN A 91 -5.81 -3.33 -2.07
N TRP A 92 -4.93 -2.89 -2.97
CA TRP A 92 -4.49 -3.68 -4.11
C TRP A 92 -3.73 -4.93 -3.65
N GLU A 93 -2.85 -4.78 -2.66
CA GLU A 93 -2.13 -5.92 -2.06
C GLU A 93 -3.09 -6.92 -1.42
N ARG A 94 -4.13 -6.46 -0.72
CA ARG A 94 -5.17 -7.33 -0.15
C ARG A 94 -5.90 -8.13 -1.24
N GLN A 95 -6.32 -7.45 -2.31
CA GLN A 95 -6.98 -8.10 -3.45
C GLN A 95 -6.08 -9.15 -4.12
N GLN A 96 -4.79 -8.85 -4.33
CA GLN A 96 -3.85 -9.82 -4.89
C GLN A 96 -3.66 -11.02 -3.96
N ARG A 97 -3.55 -10.80 -2.64
CA ARG A 97 -3.41 -11.86 -1.65
C ARG A 97 -4.63 -12.78 -1.64
N GLU A 98 -5.84 -12.21 -1.60
CA GLU A 98 -7.09 -12.98 -1.63
C GLU A 98 -7.20 -13.81 -2.92
N ARG A 99 -6.83 -13.23 -4.07
CA ARG A 99 -6.77 -13.94 -5.35
C ARG A 99 -5.85 -15.16 -5.27
N LEU A 100 -4.63 -14.99 -4.74
CA LEU A 100 -3.65 -16.07 -4.62
C LEU A 100 -4.12 -17.16 -3.65
N VAL A 101 -4.69 -16.79 -2.50
CA VAL A 101 -5.25 -17.74 -1.53
C VAL A 101 -6.40 -18.55 -2.13
N ASN A 102 -7.28 -17.92 -2.90
CA ASN A 102 -8.38 -18.61 -3.57
C ASN A 102 -7.88 -19.61 -4.62
N LEU A 103 -6.82 -19.25 -5.36
CA LEU A 103 -6.17 -20.18 -6.31
C LEU A 103 -5.57 -21.39 -5.58
N GLN A 104 -4.88 -21.17 -4.46
CA GLN A 104 -4.32 -22.25 -3.64
C GLN A 104 -5.41 -23.17 -3.09
N LYS A 105 -6.50 -22.61 -2.54
CA LYS A 105 -7.66 -23.39 -2.06
C LYS A 105 -8.27 -24.26 -3.16
N LYS A 106 -8.43 -23.69 -4.36
CA LYS A 106 -8.93 -24.44 -5.53
C LYS A 106 -8.02 -25.62 -5.88
N ARG A 107 -6.70 -25.39 -5.91
CA ARG A 107 -5.72 -26.44 -6.19
C ARG A 107 -5.74 -27.56 -5.14
N ILE A 108 -5.85 -27.20 -3.86
CA ILE A 108 -5.98 -28.20 -2.78
C ILE A 108 -7.26 -29.03 -2.95
N GLY A 109 -8.38 -28.41 -3.31
CA GLY A 109 -9.63 -29.13 -3.58
C GLY A 109 -9.55 -30.07 -4.78
N GLU A 110 -8.85 -29.68 -5.85
CA GLU A 110 -8.57 -30.55 -7.00
C GLU A 110 -7.74 -31.78 -6.60
N ILE A 111 -6.65 -31.57 -5.85
CA ILE A 111 -5.79 -32.65 -5.36
C ILE A 111 -6.57 -33.60 -4.44
N GLN A 112 -7.41 -33.07 -3.55
CA GLN A 112 -8.25 -33.88 -2.66
C GLN A 112 -9.21 -34.78 -3.46
N LYS A 113 -9.80 -34.25 -4.54
CA LYS A 113 -10.69 -34.99 -5.43
C LYS A 113 -9.96 -36.05 -6.26
N GLU A 114 -8.74 -35.78 -6.72
CA GLU A 114 -7.88 -36.76 -7.38
C GLU A 114 -7.57 -37.93 -6.44
N ILE A 115 -7.18 -37.64 -5.19
CA ILE A 115 -6.89 -38.66 -4.16
C ILE A 115 -8.12 -39.55 -3.90
N GLU A 116 -9.31 -38.97 -3.78
CA GLU A 116 -10.56 -39.74 -3.59
C GLU A 116 -10.91 -40.63 -4.80
N THR A 117 -10.54 -40.20 -6.01
CA THR A 117 -10.80 -40.93 -7.25
C THR A 117 -9.81 -42.09 -7.45
N ASP A 118 -8.52 -41.86 -7.18
CA ASP A 118 -7.47 -42.85 -7.34
C ASP A 118 -7.41 -43.87 -6.19
N PHE A 119 -7.79 -43.43 -4.97
CA PHE A 119 -7.87 -44.26 -3.76
C PHE A 119 -9.27 -44.18 -3.14
N PRO A 120 -10.31 -44.73 -3.80
CA PRO A 120 -11.63 -44.79 -3.19
C PRO A 120 -11.53 -45.62 -1.91
N LEU A 121 -12.05 -45.12 -0.80
CA LEU A 121 -12.05 -45.79 0.52
C LEU A 121 -12.58 -47.24 0.45
N SER A 122 -13.33 -47.60 -0.60
CA SER A 122 -13.78 -48.95 -0.92
C SER A 122 -12.64 -49.93 -1.27
N LYS A 123 -11.53 -49.49 -1.86
CA LYS A 123 -10.35 -50.34 -2.16
C LYS A 123 -9.48 -50.61 -0.94
N ILE A 124 -9.48 -49.71 0.05
CA ILE A 124 -8.68 -49.86 1.28
C ILE A 124 -9.25 -50.96 2.19
N ASN A 125 -10.58 -51.04 2.33
CA ASN A 125 -11.21 -52.12 3.12
C ASN A 125 -11.05 -53.49 2.45
N LYS A 126 -11.21 -53.61 1.12
CA LYS A 126 -11.07 -54.90 0.42
C LYS A 126 -9.70 -55.56 0.52
N LYS A 127 -8.62 -54.79 0.76
CA LYS A 127 -7.25 -55.32 0.85
C LYS A 127 -6.85 -55.73 2.27
N LYS A 128 -7.66 -55.37 3.27
CA LYS A 128 -7.42 -55.66 4.70
C LYS A 128 -8.12 -56.95 5.15
N ASP A 129 -9.13 -57.38 4.40
CA ASP A 129 -9.93 -58.59 4.65
C ASP A 129 -9.51 -59.78 3.76
N GLN A 130 -8.41 -59.68 3.01
CA GLN A 130 -7.72 -60.80 2.33
C GLN A 130 -6.38 -61.07 3.02
#